data_AF-A0A9X4KXB4-F1
#
_entry.id   AF-A0A9X4KXB4-F1
#
_cell.length_a   1.000
_cell.length_b   1.000
_cell.length_c   1.000
_cell.angle_alpha   90.00
_cell.angle_beta   90.00
_cell.angle_gamma   90.00
#
_symmetry.space_group_name_H-M   'P 1'
#
loop_
_entity.id
_entity.type
_entity.pdbx_description
1 polymer ?
#
loop_
_entity_poly.entity_id
_entity_poly.type
_entity_poly.pdbx_seq_one_letter_code
_entity_poly.pdbx_strand_id
1 'polypeptide(L)'
;MADAQTNGWLKPQAMYRFFPAQGDGNDILIYDPADRKTVIKKFTFPRQAVEPFLCLADFLKPVDSGIMDTVGFLVVTAGNGTREQAEKWKESGDYLRSHALLATALEVAEGMAERVHQIMRDNWGFPDPADMTMKQRFGARYQGIRVSFGYPACPDLEDQGPLFELMKPEDIGVQLTEGFMMEPEASVSAMVFAHPDARYFNVDKA
;
A
#
# COMPACT_ATOMS: atom_id res chain seq x y z
N MET A 1 -20.20 -3.24 13.76
CA MET A 1 -19.88 -4.21 12.70
C MET A 1 -21.11 -4.84 12.08
N ALA A 2 -21.96 -5.56 12.83
CA ALA A 2 -23.19 -6.15 12.29
C ALA A 2 -24.08 -5.09 11.61
N ASP A 3 -24.38 -3.98 12.30
CA ASP A 3 -25.19 -2.88 11.74
C ASP A 3 -24.54 -2.25 10.50
N ALA A 4 -23.21 -2.10 10.49
CA ALA A 4 -22.49 -1.53 9.35
C ALA A 4 -22.53 -2.44 8.12
N GLN A 5 -22.54 -3.77 8.32
CA GLN A 5 -22.73 -4.74 7.24
C GLN A 5 -24.17 -4.73 6.74
N THR A 6 -25.16 -4.77 7.64
CA THR A 6 -26.58 -4.78 7.28
C THR A 6 -27.01 -3.51 6.55
N ASN A 7 -26.52 -2.35 6.99
CA ASN A 7 -26.87 -1.06 6.39
C ASN A 7 -25.91 -0.64 5.27
N GLY A 8 -24.88 -1.44 4.97
CA GLY A 8 -23.93 -1.17 3.90
C GLY A 8 -23.08 0.10 4.11
N TRP A 9 -22.80 0.46 5.36
CA TRP A 9 -21.91 1.59 5.69
C TRP A 9 -20.44 1.25 5.48
N LEU A 10 -20.10 -0.03 5.57
CA LEU A 10 -18.77 -0.56 5.23
C LEU A 10 -18.92 -1.49 4.03
N LYS A 11 -18.22 -1.17 2.95
CA LYS A 11 -18.20 -1.97 1.71
C LYS A 11 -16.76 -2.12 1.26
N PRO A 12 -15.96 -2.94 1.94
CA PRO A 12 -14.53 -2.99 1.67
C PRO A 12 -14.26 -3.47 0.24
N GLN A 13 -13.34 -2.80 -0.43
CA GLN A 13 -12.88 -3.15 -1.78
C GLN A 13 -11.36 -3.17 -1.80
N ALA A 14 -10.78 -4.00 -2.66
CA ALA A 14 -9.35 -4.10 -2.82
C ALA A 14 -8.97 -4.39 -4.26
N MET A 15 -7.81 -3.90 -4.65
CA MET A 15 -7.11 -4.30 -5.86
C MET A 15 -5.62 -4.43 -5.56
N TYR A 16 -4.96 -5.32 -6.28
CA TYR A 16 -3.51 -5.40 -6.31
C TYR A 16 -3.05 -5.83 -7.70
N ARG A 17 -1.84 -5.44 -8.07
CA ARG A 17 -1.21 -5.82 -9.34
C ARG A 17 0.28 -6.00 -9.14
N PHE A 18 0.87 -6.85 -9.96
CA PHE A 18 2.31 -7.00 -10.10
C PHE A 18 2.73 -6.37 -11.42
N PHE A 19 3.86 -5.66 -11.40
CA PHE A 19 4.47 -5.09 -12.59
C PHE A 19 5.91 -5.57 -12.73
N PRO A 20 6.38 -5.86 -13.96
CA PRO A 20 7.81 -6.03 -14.20
C PRO A 20 8.52 -4.73 -13.80
N ALA A 21 9.59 -4.85 -13.03
CA ALA A 21 10.31 -3.70 -12.49
C ALA A 21 11.78 -4.00 -12.26
N GLN A 22 12.61 -2.96 -12.28
CA GLN A 22 14.05 -3.05 -11.97
C GLN A 22 14.51 -1.78 -11.25
N GLY A 23 15.57 -1.91 -10.45
CA GLY A 23 16.25 -0.77 -9.84
C GLY A 23 17.28 -0.14 -10.78
N ASP A 24 17.40 1.18 -10.77
CA ASP A 24 18.46 1.94 -11.45
C ASP A 24 18.96 3.07 -10.54
N GLY A 25 20.01 2.80 -9.78
CA GLY A 25 20.52 3.71 -8.75
C GLY A 25 19.52 3.92 -7.61
N ASN A 26 18.82 5.06 -7.63
CA ASN A 26 17.76 5.39 -6.66
C ASN A 26 16.36 5.31 -7.27
N ASP A 27 16.28 4.98 -8.56
CA ASP A 27 15.03 4.90 -9.30
C ASP A 27 14.52 3.46 -9.34
N ILE A 28 13.20 3.31 -9.32
CA ILE A 28 12.50 2.09 -9.67
C ILE A 28 11.80 2.32 -11.01
N LEU A 29 12.20 1.54 -12.01
CA LEU A 29 11.61 1.55 -13.33
C LEU A 29 10.47 0.53 -13.39
N ILE A 30 9.28 0.98 -13.77
CA ILE A 30 8.11 0.12 -13.99
C ILE A 30 7.93 -0.07 -15.49
N TYR A 31 7.88 -1.32 -15.93
CA TYR A 31 7.75 -1.66 -17.33
C TYR A 31 6.33 -2.07 -17.70
N ASP A 32 5.96 -1.87 -18.96
CA ASP A 32 4.71 -2.37 -19.52
C ASP A 32 4.67 -3.91 -19.41
N PRO A 33 3.68 -4.51 -18.74
CA PRO A 33 3.53 -5.96 -18.68
C PRO A 33 3.42 -6.65 -20.04
N ALA A 34 2.97 -5.93 -21.09
CA ALA A 34 2.77 -6.47 -22.44
C ALA A 34 4.09 -6.78 -23.16
N ASP A 35 5.12 -5.94 -23.00
CA ASP A 35 6.40 -6.10 -23.69
C ASP A 35 7.62 -6.27 -22.77
N ARG A 36 7.48 -5.91 -21.49
CA ARG A 36 8.53 -5.94 -20.44
C ARG A 36 9.81 -5.19 -20.84
N LYS A 37 9.67 -4.13 -21.64
CA LYS A 37 10.77 -3.32 -22.17
C LYS A 37 10.48 -1.83 -22.09
N THR A 38 9.24 -1.43 -22.37
CA THR A 38 8.84 -0.03 -22.34
C THR A 38 8.65 0.41 -20.89
N VAL A 39 9.43 1.40 -20.43
CA VAL A 39 9.23 2.00 -19.11
C VAL A 39 7.98 2.88 -19.16
N ILE A 40 6.97 2.53 -18.36
CA ILE A 40 5.69 3.24 -18.29
C ILE A 40 5.62 4.21 -17.11
N LYS A 41 6.37 3.94 -16.03
CA LYS A 41 6.51 4.81 -14.87
C LYS A 41 7.89 4.67 -14.24
N LYS A 42 8.26 5.71 -13.49
CA LYS A 42 9.49 5.77 -12.70
C LYS A 42 9.17 6.38 -11.35
N PHE A 43 9.66 5.75 -10.28
CA PHE A 43 9.63 6.28 -8.93
C PHE A 43 11.06 6.54 -8.47
N THR A 44 11.33 7.70 -7.88
CA THR A 44 12.67 8.06 -7.40
C THR A 44 12.64 8.15 -5.89
N PHE A 45 13.45 7.33 -5.22
CA PHE A 45 13.46 7.28 -3.75
C PHE A 45 14.71 7.89 -3.15
N PRO A 46 14.59 8.56 -1.99
CA PRO A 46 15.75 9.06 -1.28
C PRO A 46 16.57 7.89 -0.70
N ARG A 47 17.88 8.11 -0.58
CA ARG A 47 18.83 7.15 0.01
C ARG A 47 19.30 7.66 1.36
N GLN A 48 19.41 6.79 2.36
CA GLN A 48 19.97 7.15 3.66
C GLN A 48 21.37 7.76 3.50
N ALA A 49 21.68 8.80 4.27
CA ALA A 49 22.98 9.47 4.25
C ALA A 49 24.06 8.73 5.07
N VAL A 50 23.68 7.72 5.84
CA VAL A 50 24.56 6.92 6.70
C VAL A 50 24.38 5.43 6.46
N GLU A 51 25.34 4.62 6.90
CA GLU A 51 25.26 3.17 6.77
C GLU A 51 23.95 2.59 7.37
N PRO A 52 23.30 1.65 6.66
CA PRO A 52 23.76 0.95 5.46
C PRO A 52 23.34 1.60 4.12
N PHE A 53 23.05 2.90 4.09
CA PHE A 53 22.69 3.67 2.89
C PHE A 53 21.48 3.11 2.13
N LEU A 54 20.44 2.69 2.84
CA LEU A 54 19.27 2.03 2.25
C LEU A 54 18.50 2.96 1.31
N CYS A 55 18.06 2.40 0.18
CA CYS A 55 17.07 2.94 -0.74
C CYS A 55 16.07 1.83 -1.11
N LEU A 56 14.80 2.17 -1.37
CA LEU A 56 13.80 1.18 -1.80
C LEU A 56 14.16 0.51 -3.13
N ALA A 57 14.85 1.22 -4.03
CA ALA A 57 15.33 0.69 -5.30
C ALA A 57 16.28 -0.51 -5.14
N ASP A 58 16.97 -0.61 -4.00
CA ASP A 58 17.91 -1.70 -3.72
C ASP A 58 17.20 -3.05 -3.49
N PHE A 59 15.88 -3.04 -3.27
CA PHE A 59 15.08 -4.25 -3.07
C PHE A 59 14.56 -4.86 -4.38
N LEU A 60 15.02 -4.37 -5.54
CA LEU A 60 14.76 -4.96 -6.85
C LEU A 60 16.07 -5.30 -7.54
N LYS A 61 16.05 -6.28 -8.46
CA LYS A 61 17.20 -6.54 -9.32
C LYS A 61 17.56 -5.27 -10.13
N PRO A 62 18.84 -4.90 -10.18
CA PRO A 62 19.27 -3.74 -10.94
C PRO A 62 19.20 -4.03 -12.45
N VAL A 63 19.05 -2.97 -13.26
CA VAL A 63 18.98 -3.06 -14.74
C VAL A 63 20.19 -3.80 -15.35
N ASP A 64 21.38 -3.63 -14.77
CA ASP A 64 22.63 -4.23 -15.23
C ASP A 64 22.74 -5.74 -14.92
N SER A 65 21.90 -6.27 -14.03
CA SER A 65 21.84 -7.70 -13.73
C SER A 65 21.34 -8.54 -14.90
N GLY A 66 20.63 -7.92 -15.85
CA GLY A 66 19.96 -8.60 -16.97
C GLY A 66 18.76 -9.45 -16.55
N ILE A 67 18.33 -9.40 -15.28
CA ILE A 67 17.20 -10.15 -14.75
C ILE A 67 16.05 -9.19 -14.47
N MET A 68 14.91 -9.39 -15.14
CA MET A 68 13.68 -8.66 -14.86
C MET A 68 13.13 -9.08 -13.50
N ASP A 69 12.94 -8.12 -12.60
CA ASP A 69 12.30 -8.34 -11.31
C ASP A 69 10.82 -7.95 -11.36
N THR A 70 10.15 -7.96 -10.22
CA THR A 70 8.73 -7.62 -10.09
C THR A 70 8.48 -6.83 -8.82
N VAL A 71 7.70 -5.77 -8.92
CA VAL A 71 7.17 -5.03 -7.78
C VAL A 71 5.65 -5.16 -7.73
N GLY A 72 5.08 -5.15 -6.53
CA GLY A 72 3.65 -5.18 -6.33
C GLY A 72 3.11 -3.80 -5.98
N PHE A 73 1.85 -3.55 -6.30
CA PHE A 73 1.08 -2.44 -5.75
C PHE A 73 -0.25 -2.95 -5.23
N LEU A 74 -0.74 -2.38 -4.14
CA LEU A 74 -2.08 -2.62 -3.63
C LEU A 74 -2.77 -1.30 -3.31
N VAL A 75 -4.09 -1.29 -3.48
CA VAL A 75 -4.99 -0.25 -2.95
C VAL A 75 -6.21 -0.94 -2.36
N VAL A 76 -6.55 -0.56 -1.13
CA VAL A 76 -7.73 -1.06 -0.42
C VAL A 76 -8.51 0.11 0.16
N THR A 77 -9.80 -0.10 0.38
CA THR A 77 -10.68 0.86 1.05
C THR A 77 -11.71 0.14 1.88
N ALA A 78 -12.15 0.74 2.99
CA ALA A 78 -13.32 0.31 3.73
C ALA A 78 -14.64 0.63 3.00
N GLY A 79 -14.56 1.38 1.90
CA GLY A 79 -15.67 1.72 1.03
C GLY A 79 -16.37 3.03 1.39
N ASN A 80 -17.24 3.46 0.48
CA ASN A 80 -18.02 4.68 0.61
C ASN A 80 -19.19 4.51 1.60
N GLY A 81 -19.65 5.62 2.21
CA GLY A 81 -20.84 5.68 3.07
C GLY A 81 -20.54 5.85 4.56
N THR A 82 -19.35 5.45 5.02
CA THR A 82 -18.90 5.64 6.41
C THR A 82 -18.95 7.10 6.83
N ARG A 83 -18.39 8.00 5.99
CA ARG A 83 -18.30 9.44 6.27
C ARG A 83 -19.68 10.09 6.39
N GLU A 84 -20.59 9.80 5.45
CA GLU A 84 -21.94 10.34 5.44
C GLU A 84 -22.71 9.94 6.70
N GLN A 85 -22.64 8.67 7.10
CA GLN A 85 -23.31 8.20 8.31
C GLN A 85 -22.69 8.77 9.59
N ALA A 86 -21.36 8.88 9.62
CA ALA A 86 -20.66 9.46 10.76
C ALA A 86 -21.01 10.95 10.96
N GLU A 87 -21.12 11.74 9.89
CA GLU A 87 -21.55 13.14 9.98
C GLU A 87 -23.00 13.25 10.46
N LYS A 88 -23.93 12.41 9.98
CA LYS A 88 -25.32 12.38 10.49
C LYS A 88 -25.38 12.16 12.01
N TRP A 89 -24.59 11.21 12.53
CA TRP A 89 -24.54 10.95 13.97
C TRP A 89 -23.91 12.10 14.76
N LYS A 90 -22.87 12.72 14.21
CA LYS A 90 -22.24 13.90 14.80
C LYS A 90 -23.19 15.09 14.88
N GLU A 91 -23.95 15.35 13.82
CA GLU A 91 -24.98 16.40 13.77
C GLU A 91 -26.13 16.13 14.75
N SER A 92 -26.49 14.85 14.97
CA SER A 92 -27.49 14.46 15.97
C SER A 92 -26.94 14.34 17.39
N GLY A 93 -25.67 14.68 17.64
CA GLY A 93 -25.01 14.61 18.95
C GLY A 93 -24.56 13.22 19.41
N ASP A 94 -24.63 12.20 18.55
CA ASP A 94 -24.14 10.83 18.80
C ASP A 94 -22.66 10.70 18.39
N TYR A 95 -21.80 11.50 19.03
CA TYR A 95 -20.38 11.58 18.71
C TYR A 95 -19.65 10.25 18.91
N LEU A 96 -20.05 9.47 19.93
CA LEU A 96 -19.40 8.18 20.20
C LEU A 96 -19.60 7.21 19.04
N ARG A 97 -20.82 7.08 18.51
CA ARG A 97 -21.05 6.22 17.35
C ARG A 97 -20.37 6.73 16.09
N SER A 98 -20.38 8.05 15.87
CA SER A 98 -19.67 8.69 14.77
C SER A 98 -18.18 8.30 14.77
N HIS A 99 -17.48 8.54 15.88
CA HIS A 99 -16.07 8.19 16.02
C HIS A 99 -15.82 6.69 15.97
N ALA A 100 -16.67 5.87 16.60
CA ALA A 100 -16.52 4.42 16.58
C ALA A 100 -16.61 3.86 15.15
N LEU A 101 -17.51 4.39 14.32
CA LEU A 101 -17.63 3.96 12.92
C LEU A 101 -16.43 4.38 12.07
N LEU A 102 -15.97 5.63 12.20
CA LEU A 102 -14.77 6.10 11.49
C LEU A 102 -13.52 5.30 11.88
N ALA A 103 -13.31 5.07 13.18
CA ALA A 103 -12.20 4.25 13.67
C ALA A 103 -12.32 2.81 13.16
N THR A 104 -13.52 2.23 13.18
CA THR A 104 -13.76 0.89 12.63
C THR A 104 -13.42 0.82 11.14
N ALA A 105 -13.76 1.85 10.36
CA ALA A 105 -13.43 1.89 8.94
C ALA A 105 -11.91 1.90 8.70
N LEU A 106 -11.15 2.68 9.49
CA LEU A 106 -9.69 2.69 9.42
C LEU A 106 -9.09 1.30 9.71
N GLU A 107 -9.54 0.66 10.79
CA GLU A 107 -9.08 -0.70 11.15
C GLU A 107 -9.44 -1.75 10.09
N VAL A 108 -10.60 -1.59 9.44
CA VAL A 108 -11.02 -2.46 8.32
C VAL A 108 -10.11 -2.26 7.11
N ALA A 109 -9.75 -1.02 6.77
CA ALA A 109 -8.83 -0.73 5.67
C ALA A 109 -7.44 -1.32 5.95
N GLU A 110 -6.89 -1.14 7.14
CA GLU A 110 -5.60 -1.71 7.55
C GLU A 110 -5.61 -3.24 7.57
N GLY A 111 -6.65 -3.85 8.15
CA GLY A 111 -6.83 -5.29 8.13
C GLY A 111 -6.94 -5.86 6.72
N MET A 112 -7.61 -5.13 5.81
CA MET A 112 -7.70 -5.51 4.40
C MET A 112 -6.35 -5.38 3.69
N ALA A 113 -5.58 -4.32 3.97
CA ALA A 113 -4.24 -4.14 3.42
C ALA A 113 -3.32 -5.30 3.83
N GLU A 114 -3.36 -5.72 5.10
CA GLU A 114 -2.61 -6.87 5.59
C GLU A 114 -3.04 -8.17 4.90
N ARG A 115 -4.35 -8.39 4.74
CA ARG A 115 -4.88 -9.57 4.08
C ARG A 115 -4.51 -9.63 2.60
N VAL A 116 -4.59 -8.51 1.88
CA VAL A 116 -4.19 -8.40 0.48
C VAL A 116 -2.68 -8.60 0.35
N HIS A 117 -1.88 -8.02 1.25
CA HIS A 117 -0.44 -8.24 1.26
C HIS A 117 -0.10 -9.73 1.47
N GLN A 118 -0.81 -10.43 2.36
CA GLN A 118 -0.66 -11.88 2.52
C GLN A 118 -0.97 -12.62 1.21
N ILE A 119 -2.09 -12.32 0.56
CA ILE A 119 -2.46 -12.93 -0.74
C ILE A 119 -1.38 -12.67 -1.80
N MET A 120 -0.78 -11.47 -1.82
CA MET A 120 0.32 -11.16 -2.72
C MET A 120 1.56 -12.02 -2.43
N ARG A 121 1.93 -12.22 -1.15
CA ARG A 121 3.04 -13.10 -0.75
C ARG A 121 2.79 -14.56 -1.16
N ASP A 122 1.56 -15.05 -0.95
CA ASP A 122 1.15 -16.39 -1.37
C ASP A 122 1.31 -16.55 -2.90
N ASN A 123 0.86 -15.56 -3.69
CA ASN A 123 0.96 -15.56 -5.15
C ASN A 123 2.40 -15.41 -5.67
N TRP A 124 3.27 -14.72 -4.94
CA TRP A 124 4.70 -14.66 -5.26
C TRP A 124 5.43 -15.98 -4.99
N GLY A 125 4.83 -16.89 -4.21
CA GLY A 125 5.44 -18.16 -3.83
C GLY A 125 6.20 -18.11 -2.51
N PHE A 126 5.97 -17.09 -1.67
CA PHE A 126 6.55 -16.95 -0.33
C PHE A 126 5.46 -16.91 0.74
N PRO A 127 4.59 -17.93 0.83
CA PRO A 127 3.48 -17.93 1.77
C PRO A 127 3.97 -17.86 3.22
N ASP A 128 3.16 -17.24 4.07
CA ASP A 128 3.44 -17.23 5.51
C ASP A 128 3.43 -18.67 6.07
N PRO A 129 4.27 -18.99 7.08
CA PRO A 129 4.19 -20.26 7.79
C PRO A 129 2.79 -20.49 8.38
N ALA A 130 2.32 -21.75 8.37
CA ALA A 130 1.00 -22.11 8.87
C ALA A 130 0.80 -21.81 10.37
N ASP A 131 1.88 -21.74 11.14
CA ASP A 131 1.93 -21.43 12.57
C ASP A 131 2.19 -19.94 12.86
N MET A 132 2.24 -19.08 11.83
CA MET A 132 2.47 -17.65 12.00
C MET A 132 1.37 -17.00 12.83
N THR A 133 1.74 -16.46 13.98
CA THR A 133 0.83 -15.77 14.89
C THR A 133 0.50 -14.36 14.41
N MET A 134 -0.64 -13.81 14.85
CA MET A 134 -0.98 -12.40 14.59
C MET A 134 0.07 -11.43 15.14
N LYS A 135 0.71 -11.74 16.27
CA LYS A 135 1.80 -10.92 16.82
C LYS A 135 3.01 -10.87 15.88
N GLN A 136 3.37 -12.00 15.27
CA GLN A 136 4.43 -12.05 14.26
C GLN A 136 4.03 -11.29 12.99
N ARG A 137 2.77 -11.40 12.57
CA ARG A 137 2.23 -10.68 11.42
C ARG A 137 2.29 -9.16 11.62
N PHE A 138 1.82 -8.66 12.76
CA PHE A 138 1.93 -7.23 13.12
C PHE A 138 3.37 -6.76 13.29
N GLY A 139 4.28 -7.66 13.69
CA GLY A 139 5.72 -7.38 13.73
C GLY A 139 6.43 -7.50 12.38
N ALA A 140 5.68 -7.61 11.26
CA ALA A 140 6.19 -7.80 9.91
C ALA A 140 7.23 -8.94 9.79
N ARG A 141 7.00 -10.06 10.49
CA ARG A 141 7.89 -11.25 10.48
C ARG A 141 7.63 -12.20 9.30
N TYR A 142 7.25 -11.65 8.16
CA TYR A 142 7.08 -12.35 6.89
C TYR A 142 8.17 -11.89 5.89
N GLN A 143 8.33 -12.59 4.77
CA GLN A 143 9.21 -12.15 3.70
C GLN A 143 8.64 -10.92 2.99
N GLY A 144 9.50 -9.94 2.71
CA GLY A 144 9.12 -8.73 1.98
C GLY A 144 8.49 -7.64 2.86
N ILE A 145 8.20 -6.49 2.24
CA ILE A 145 7.59 -5.33 2.90
C ILE A 145 6.54 -4.69 1.99
N ARG A 146 5.61 -3.93 2.60
CA ARG A 146 4.78 -2.96 1.89
C ARG A 146 5.05 -1.56 2.44
N VAL A 147 5.28 -0.57 1.58
CA VAL A 147 5.54 0.81 1.97
C VAL A 147 4.51 1.73 1.34
N SER A 148 4.04 2.71 2.10
CA SER A 148 3.02 3.66 1.67
C SER A 148 3.66 5.04 1.51
N PHE A 149 3.29 5.76 0.46
CA PHE A 149 3.79 7.11 0.21
C PHE A 149 3.41 8.06 1.36
N GLY A 150 4.31 8.97 1.72
CA GLY A 150 4.23 9.79 2.93
C GLY A 150 4.86 9.16 4.19
N TYR A 151 5.31 7.90 4.13
CA TYR A 151 6.02 7.25 5.24
C TYR A 151 7.54 7.43 5.13
N PRO A 152 8.31 7.19 6.22
CA PRO A 152 9.74 7.52 6.26
C PRO A 152 10.65 6.90 5.19
N ALA A 153 10.26 5.79 4.56
CA ALA A 153 11.04 5.16 3.47
C ALA A 153 10.73 5.76 2.08
N CYS A 154 9.56 6.37 1.93
CA CYS A 154 9.05 6.99 0.70
C CYS A 154 8.21 8.22 1.10
N PRO A 155 8.88 9.31 1.56
CA PRO A 155 8.22 10.42 2.24
C PRO A 155 7.42 11.33 1.30
N ASP A 156 7.68 11.26 -0.01
CA ASP A 156 6.94 12.04 -1.00
C ASP A 156 5.55 11.45 -1.18
N LEU A 157 4.52 12.25 -0.88
CA LEU A 157 3.12 11.85 -1.05
C LEU A 157 2.68 11.96 -2.51
N GLU A 158 3.35 12.80 -3.33
CA GLU A 158 2.99 13.02 -4.74
C GLU A 158 3.15 11.76 -5.59
N ASP A 159 3.99 10.82 -5.15
CA ASP A 159 4.15 9.49 -5.74
C ASP A 159 2.85 8.64 -5.74
N GLN A 160 1.82 9.05 -4.99
CA GLN A 160 0.47 8.51 -5.15
C GLN A 160 -0.08 8.73 -6.57
N GLY A 161 0.25 9.85 -7.23
CA GLY A 161 -0.22 10.16 -8.58
C GLY A 161 0.16 9.07 -9.60
N PRO A 162 1.46 8.77 -9.78
CA PRO A 162 1.91 7.65 -10.60
C PRO A 162 1.30 6.30 -10.21
N LEU A 163 1.11 6.01 -8.92
CA LEU A 163 0.43 4.79 -8.46
C LEU A 163 -1.02 4.74 -8.94
N PHE A 164 -1.76 5.85 -8.81
CA PHE A 164 -3.15 5.95 -9.27
C PHE A 164 -3.25 5.76 -10.79
N GLU A 165 -2.30 6.32 -11.55
CA GLU A 165 -2.24 6.11 -12.99
C GLU A 165 -2.04 4.64 -13.38
N LEU A 166 -1.21 3.89 -12.64
CA LEU A 166 -0.95 2.47 -12.86
C LEU A 166 -2.11 1.56 -12.44
N MET A 167 -2.70 1.86 -11.29
CA MET A 167 -3.65 0.96 -10.62
C MET A 167 -5.10 1.23 -10.99
N LYS A 168 -5.45 2.47 -11.35
CA LYS A 168 -6.82 2.96 -11.52
C LYS A 168 -7.73 2.67 -10.31
N PRO A 169 -7.39 3.14 -9.09
CA PRO A 169 -8.17 2.87 -7.88
C PRO A 169 -9.62 3.39 -7.93
N GLU A 170 -9.93 4.27 -8.88
CA GLU A 170 -11.29 4.76 -9.14
C GLU A 170 -12.26 3.61 -9.43
N ASP A 171 -11.77 2.49 -10.00
CA ASP A 171 -12.56 1.27 -10.26
C ASP A 171 -13.10 0.63 -8.96
N ILE A 172 -12.43 0.85 -7.82
CA ILE A 172 -12.90 0.43 -6.50
C ILE A 172 -13.45 1.59 -5.66
N GLY A 173 -13.67 2.75 -6.29
CA GLY A 173 -14.28 3.92 -5.67
C GLY A 173 -13.33 4.74 -4.80
N VAL A 174 -12.01 4.61 -4.98
CA VAL A 174 -11.01 5.46 -4.30
C VAL A 174 -10.53 6.55 -5.26
N GLN A 175 -10.60 7.79 -4.82
CA GLN A 175 -10.17 8.97 -5.56
C GLN A 175 -8.93 9.59 -4.90
N LEU A 176 -8.17 10.34 -5.68
CA LEU A 176 -7.03 11.12 -5.20
C LEU A 176 -7.43 12.60 -5.21
N THR A 177 -7.29 13.26 -4.07
CA THR A 177 -7.52 14.71 -3.95
C THR A 177 -6.36 15.49 -4.59
N GLU A 178 -6.54 16.81 -4.78
CA GLU A 178 -5.48 17.70 -5.28
C GLU A 178 -4.22 17.67 -4.40
N GLY A 179 -4.36 17.37 -3.11
CA GLY A 179 -3.26 17.22 -2.16
C GLY A 179 -2.72 15.80 -2.04
N PHE A 180 -2.99 14.90 -3.00
CA PHE A 180 -2.53 13.51 -3.01
C PHE A 180 -2.99 12.64 -1.82
N MET A 181 -4.05 13.07 -1.13
CA MET A 181 -4.74 12.27 -0.13
C MET A 181 -5.81 11.40 -0.79
N MET A 182 -6.03 10.20 -0.26
CA MET A 182 -7.06 9.28 -0.75
C MET A 182 -8.43 9.61 -0.15
N GLU A 183 -9.47 9.52 -0.97
CA GLU A 183 -10.87 9.57 -0.56
C GLU A 183 -11.60 8.31 -1.05
N PRO A 184 -12.22 7.50 -0.16
CA PRO A 184 -12.34 7.67 1.29
C PRO A 184 -11.03 7.69 2.07
N GLU A 185 -10.99 8.42 3.19
CA GLU A 185 -9.83 8.48 4.10
C GLU A 185 -9.46 7.10 4.66
N ALA A 186 -10.44 6.23 4.87
CA ALA A 186 -10.24 4.83 5.25
C ALA A 186 -9.81 3.99 4.05
N SER A 187 -8.67 4.34 3.46
CA SER A 187 -8.03 3.65 2.36
C SER A 187 -6.54 3.53 2.59
N VAL A 188 -5.93 2.46 2.08
CA VAL A 188 -4.49 2.21 2.17
C VAL A 188 -3.97 1.86 0.79
N SER A 189 -2.93 2.54 0.36
CA SER A 189 -2.17 2.23 -0.85
C SER A 189 -0.74 1.85 -0.45
N ALA A 190 -0.12 0.94 -1.17
CA ALA A 190 1.28 0.59 -0.92
C ALA A 190 1.99 0.03 -2.15
N MET A 191 3.29 0.29 -2.24
CA MET A 191 4.25 -0.44 -3.07
C MET A 191 4.78 -1.63 -2.25
N VAL A 192 4.90 -2.79 -2.88
CA VAL A 192 5.21 -4.06 -2.21
C VAL A 192 6.46 -4.67 -2.82
N PHE A 193 7.37 -5.11 -1.97
CA PHE A 193 8.65 -5.71 -2.34
C PHE A 193 8.76 -7.12 -1.77
N ALA A 194 9.20 -8.08 -2.59
CA ALA A 194 9.35 -9.47 -2.19
C ALA A 194 10.75 -9.84 -1.66
N HIS A 195 11.72 -8.92 -1.75
CA HIS A 195 13.11 -9.21 -1.39
C HIS A 195 13.24 -9.68 0.07
N PRO A 196 13.97 -10.77 0.35
CA PRO A 196 14.05 -11.35 1.70
C PRO A 196 14.69 -10.43 2.73
N ASP A 197 15.65 -9.61 2.31
CA ASP A 197 16.29 -8.62 3.19
C ASP A 197 15.57 -7.26 3.22
N ALA A 198 14.41 -7.15 2.54
CA ALA A 198 13.63 -5.92 2.58
C ALA A 198 13.17 -5.64 4.02
N ARG A 199 13.32 -4.40 4.44
CA ARG A 199 13.01 -3.96 5.80
C ARG A 199 12.54 -2.51 5.81
N TYR A 200 11.68 -2.18 6.75
CA TYR A 200 11.30 -0.80 7.00
C TYR A 200 12.52 0.00 7.51
N PHE A 201 12.68 1.21 6.98
CA PHE A 201 13.72 2.14 7.41
C PHE A 201 13.21 3.58 7.35
N ASN A 202 13.90 4.48 8.04
CA ASN A 202 13.71 5.92 7.92
C ASN A 202 14.85 6.48 7.07
N VAL A 203 14.53 7.21 6.01
CA VAL A 203 15.55 7.80 5.14
C VAL A 203 16.34 8.92 5.81
N ASP A 204 15.70 9.67 6.73
CA ASP A 204 16.30 10.75 7.51
C ASP A 204 17.10 10.25 8.72
N LYS A 205 17.42 8.95 8.74
CA LYS A 205 18.33 8.40 9.75
C LYS A 205 19.67 9.12 9.62
N ALA A 206 20.03 9.85 10.67
CA ALA A 206 21.34 10.46 10.86
C ALA A 206 22.28 9.55 11.68
#